data_AF-A0A6C0K708-F1
#
_entry.id   AF-A0A6C0K708-F1
#
_cell.length_a   1.000
_cell.length_b   1.000
_cell.length_c   1.000
_cell.angle_alpha   90.00
_cell.angle_beta   90.00
_cell.angle_gamma   90.00
#
_symmetry.space_group_name_H-M   'P 1'
#
loop_
_entity.id
_entity.type
_entity.pdbx_description
1 polymer ?
#
loop_
_entity_poly.entity_id
_entity_poly.type
_entity_poly.pdbx_seq_one_letter_code
_entity_poly.pdbx_strand_id
1 'polypeptide(L)'
;MRSKENLNIFSPKPKTMGFDLSISVCFLLCPETGLMFEYNDDLTKTYNINNVRVPQHLRRFVKQRGRHLALYTSRLTDEYSTDAYNFLEKFPEWSEIADDNYEDYKDFWTEEDHNLFKETLAWLVGQKINAIVSWSY
;
A
#
# COMPACT_ATOMS: atom_id res chain seq x y z
N MET A 1 -53.35 -11.19 -26.99
CA MET A 1 -51.94 -10.76 -27.00
C MET A 1 -51.74 -9.73 -25.89
N ARG A 2 -51.07 -10.08 -24.80
CA ARG A 2 -50.60 -9.14 -23.77
C ARG A 2 -49.10 -9.39 -23.61
N SER A 3 -48.28 -8.41 -23.98
CA SER A 3 -46.83 -8.46 -23.83
C SER A 3 -46.47 -8.39 -22.36
N LYS A 4 -45.66 -9.34 -21.90
CA LYS A 4 -45.01 -9.26 -20.59
C LYS A 4 -43.82 -8.31 -20.72
N GLU A 5 -43.90 -7.18 -20.04
CA GLU A 5 -42.76 -6.30 -19.84
C GLU A 5 -41.77 -7.00 -18.89
N ASN A 6 -40.59 -7.34 -19.41
CA ASN A 6 -39.47 -7.77 -18.61
C ASN A 6 -38.89 -6.55 -17.90
N LEU A 7 -39.32 -6.32 -16.66
CA LEU A 7 -38.61 -5.44 -15.73
C LEU A 7 -37.31 -6.12 -15.34
N ASN A 8 -36.24 -5.79 -16.06
CA ASN A 8 -34.87 -6.05 -15.65
C ASN A 8 -34.59 -5.19 -14.41
N ILE A 9 -34.81 -5.78 -13.24
CA ILE A 9 -34.42 -5.18 -11.97
C ILE A 9 -32.90 -5.23 -11.94
N PHE A 10 -32.26 -4.12 -12.31
CA PHE A 10 -30.87 -3.85 -11.97
C PHE A 10 -30.78 -3.76 -10.45
N SER A 11 -30.60 -4.90 -9.79
CA SER A 11 -30.08 -4.91 -8.43
C SER A 11 -28.70 -4.25 -8.49
N PRO A 12 -28.47 -3.11 -7.83
CA PRO A 12 -27.13 -2.56 -7.76
C PRO A 12 -26.23 -3.63 -7.14
N LYS A 13 -25.17 -4.02 -7.85
CA LYS A 13 -24.13 -4.88 -7.26
C LYS A 13 -23.75 -4.24 -5.91
N PRO A 14 -23.72 -5.01 -4.81
CA PRO A 14 -23.30 -4.45 -3.53
C PRO A 14 -21.95 -3.77 -3.76
N LYS A 15 -21.81 -2.51 -3.32
CA LYS A 15 -20.52 -1.84 -3.22
C LYS A 15 -19.66 -2.75 -2.36
N THR A 16 -18.82 -3.56 -2.99
CA THR A 16 -17.82 -4.32 -2.29
C THR A 16 -16.96 -3.29 -1.57
N MET A 17 -17.01 -3.30 -0.23
CA MET A 17 -16.08 -2.51 0.59
C MET A 17 -14.68 -2.80 0.07
N GLY A 18 -14.00 -1.74 -0.33
CA GLY A 18 -12.82 -1.82 -1.18
C GLY A 18 -11.62 -1.52 -0.33
N PHE A 19 -10.73 -2.50 -0.24
CA PHE A 19 -9.50 -2.37 0.53
C PHE A 19 -8.58 -1.35 -0.14
N ASP A 20 -8.20 -0.31 0.60
CA ASP A 20 -7.25 0.71 0.17
C ASP A 20 -5.94 0.52 0.94
N LEU A 21 -4.82 0.59 0.23
CA LEU A 21 -3.47 0.59 0.80
C LEU A 21 -2.73 1.83 0.31
N SER A 22 -2.07 2.53 1.23
CA SER A 22 -1.27 3.70 0.90
C SER A 22 0.04 3.72 1.65
N ILE A 23 1.08 4.24 0.99
CA ILE A 23 2.37 4.51 1.58
C ILE A 23 2.50 6.01 1.76
N SER A 24 2.79 6.43 2.99
CA SER A 24 3.02 7.82 3.37
C SER A 24 4.42 7.96 3.98
N VAL A 25 4.91 9.18 4.11
CA VAL A 25 6.17 9.48 4.80
C VAL A 25 5.86 10.38 5.98
N CYS A 26 6.35 10.00 7.15
CA CYS A 26 6.17 10.77 8.37
C CYS A 26 7.43 11.59 8.64
N PHE A 27 7.27 12.91 8.74
CA PHE A 27 8.35 13.82 9.14
C PHE A 27 8.18 14.21 10.60
N LEU A 28 9.30 14.33 11.33
CA LEU A 28 9.29 14.83 12.70
C LEU A 28 9.21 16.35 12.69
N LEU A 29 8.49 16.93 13.66
CA LEU A 29 8.41 18.38 13.85
C LEU A 29 9.27 18.80 15.03
N CYS A 30 10.08 19.83 14.86
CA CYS A 30 10.81 20.45 15.95
C CYS A 30 9.82 21.19 16.87
N PRO A 31 9.72 20.86 18.17
CA PRO A 31 8.74 21.48 19.05
C PRO A 31 8.92 23.00 19.22
N GLU A 32 10.15 23.48 19.10
CA GLU A 32 10.49 24.89 19.30
C GLU A 32 10.19 25.74 18.06
N THR A 33 10.49 25.21 16.86
CA THR A 33 10.42 25.98 15.61
C THR A 33 9.24 25.59 14.72
N GLY A 34 8.62 24.44 14.97
CA GLY A 34 7.61 23.84 14.10
C GLY A 34 8.17 23.36 12.75
N LEU A 35 9.48 23.45 12.53
CA LEU A 35 10.09 22.99 11.28
C LEU A 35 10.19 21.48 11.25
N MET A 36 9.92 20.90 10.09
CA MET A 36 10.12 19.48 9.88
C MET A 36 11.63 19.17 9.85
N PHE A 37 12.03 18.02 10.40
CA PHE A 37 13.41 17.55 10.39
C PHE A 37 13.50 16.02 10.25
N GLU A 38 14.68 15.54 9.85
CA GLU A 38 15.09 14.14 9.92
C GLU A 38 16.39 14.00 10.73
N TYR A 39 16.62 12.80 11.27
CA TYR A 39 17.87 12.45 11.93
C TYR A 39 18.85 11.87 10.90
N ASN A 40 20.07 12.40 10.91
CA ASN A 40 21.21 11.78 10.24
C ASN A 40 21.70 10.55 11.03
N ASP A 41 22.55 9.74 10.41
CA ASP A 41 23.16 8.55 11.06
C ASP A 41 23.93 8.92 12.35
N ASP A 42 24.42 10.17 12.47
CA ASP A 42 25.13 10.70 13.63
C ASP A 42 24.21 11.36 14.69
N LEU A 43 22.89 11.18 14.56
CA LEU A 43 21.85 11.77 15.41
C LEU A 43 21.74 13.30 15.34
N THR A 44 22.41 13.95 14.38
CA THR A 44 22.18 15.38 14.11
C THR A 44 20.88 15.59 13.32
N LYS A 45 20.26 16.77 13.48
CA LYS A 45 19.02 17.14 12.79
C LYS A 45 19.33 17.89 11.49
N THR A 46 18.73 17.49 10.39
CA THR A 46 18.66 18.30 9.17
C THR A 46 17.22 18.75 8.91
N TYR A 47 17.07 20.03 8.61
CA TYR A 47 15.78 20.66 8.29
C TYR A 47 15.54 20.75 6.77
N ASN A 48 16.50 20.29 5.96
CA ASN A 48 16.39 20.23 4.51
C ASN A 48 15.83 18.87 4.10
N ILE A 49 14.51 18.75 4.16
CA ILE A 49 13.84 17.49 3.85
C ILE A 49 13.93 17.22 2.36
N ASN A 50 14.62 16.11 2.04
CA ASN A 50 15.12 15.77 0.72
C ASN A 50 14.08 15.80 -0.42
N ASN A 51 14.57 16.05 -1.63
CA ASN A 51 13.88 15.87 -2.92
C ASN A 51 13.72 14.37 -3.31
N VAL A 52 13.38 13.50 -2.37
CA VAL A 52 13.20 12.06 -2.65
C VAL A 52 12.04 11.89 -3.63
N ARG A 53 12.33 11.31 -4.80
CA ARG A 53 11.35 11.07 -5.85
C ARG A 53 11.26 9.59 -6.15
N VAL A 54 10.11 8.99 -5.85
CA VAL A 54 9.83 7.60 -6.20
C VAL A 54 10.02 7.41 -7.72
N PRO A 55 10.80 6.38 -8.15
CA PRO A 55 10.99 6.06 -9.56
C PRO A 55 9.66 5.87 -10.28
N GLN A 56 9.57 6.33 -11.54
CA GLN A 56 8.30 6.41 -12.26
C GLN A 56 7.53 5.08 -12.32
N HIS A 57 8.23 3.96 -12.53
CA HIS A 57 7.64 2.63 -12.63
C HIS A 57 7.12 2.09 -11.27
N LEU A 58 7.62 2.63 -10.15
CA LEU A 58 7.21 2.23 -8.79
C LEU A 58 6.06 3.07 -8.22
N ARG A 59 5.78 4.24 -8.81
CA ARG A 59 4.80 5.20 -8.27
C ARG A 59 3.39 4.63 -8.12
N ARG A 60 2.98 3.69 -8.98
CA ARG A 60 1.64 3.08 -8.91
C ARG A 60 1.41 2.31 -7.60
N PHE A 61 2.47 1.86 -6.95
CA PHE A 61 2.37 1.07 -5.71
C PHE A 61 2.29 1.93 -4.45
N VAL A 62 2.51 3.24 -4.56
CA VAL A 62 2.37 4.19 -3.43
C VAL A 62 0.92 4.29 -2.96
N LYS A 63 -0.05 4.15 -3.87
CA LYS A 63 -1.48 4.15 -3.53
C LYS A 63 -2.20 3.12 -4.37
N GLN A 64 -2.78 2.13 -3.71
CA GLN A 64 -3.35 0.95 -4.34
C GLN A 64 -4.75 0.69 -3.77
N ARG A 65 -5.59 0.03 -4.57
CA ARG A 65 -6.93 -0.40 -4.16
C ARG A 65 -7.20 -1.78 -4.71
N GLY A 66 -7.69 -2.68 -3.86
CA GLY A 66 -8.03 -4.03 -4.25
C GLY A 66 -8.02 -4.98 -3.06
N ARG A 67 -8.99 -5.88 -3.01
CA ARG A 67 -9.14 -6.84 -1.91
C ARG A 67 -7.96 -7.81 -1.79
N HIS A 68 -7.24 -8.10 -2.89
CA HIS A 68 -6.01 -8.89 -2.85
C HIS A 68 -4.95 -8.29 -1.92
N LEU A 69 -4.95 -6.98 -1.71
CA LEU A 69 -4.01 -6.29 -0.81
C LEU A 69 -4.22 -6.68 0.66
N ALA A 70 -5.40 -7.17 1.05
CA ALA A 70 -5.66 -7.66 2.40
C ALA A 70 -4.80 -8.89 2.75
N LEU A 71 -4.41 -9.69 1.75
CA LEU A 71 -3.52 -10.84 1.94
C LEU A 71 -2.14 -10.39 2.42
N TYR A 72 -1.65 -9.25 1.92
CA TYR A 72 -0.36 -8.66 2.30
C TYR A 72 -0.35 -8.11 3.72
N THR A 73 -1.52 -7.83 4.31
CA THR A 73 -1.62 -7.30 5.67
C THR A 73 -1.97 -8.36 6.72
N SER A 74 -2.31 -9.58 6.29
CA SER A 74 -2.80 -10.66 7.16
C SER A 74 -1.81 -11.11 8.25
N ARG A 75 -0.50 -10.89 8.03
CA ARG A 75 0.59 -11.25 8.96
C ARG A 75 1.08 -10.07 9.81
N LEU A 76 0.47 -8.90 9.63
CA LEU A 76 0.81 -7.67 10.36
C LEU A 76 0.02 -7.59 11.68
N THR A 77 0.23 -6.50 12.42
CA THR A 77 -0.49 -6.23 13.67
C THR A 77 -1.98 -5.96 13.42
N ASP A 78 -2.79 -5.96 14.47
CA ASP A 78 -4.22 -5.57 14.41
C ASP A 78 -4.42 -4.06 14.13
N GLU A 79 -3.33 -3.30 14.01
CA GLU A 79 -3.36 -1.88 13.68
C GLU A 79 -3.47 -1.67 12.16
N TYR A 80 -4.12 -0.59 11.74
CA TYR A 80 -4.32 -0.26 10.31
C TYR A 80 -3.08 0.35 9.63
N SER A 81 -1.90 0.18 10.23
CA SER A 81 -0.64 0.70 9.69
C SER A 81 0.60 0.05 10.31
N THR A 82 1.70 0.07 9.59
CA THR A 82 3.05 -0.26 10.08
C THR A 82 4.10 0.55 9.32
N ASP A 83 5.32 0.63 9.81
CA ASP A 83 6.45 1.09 9.00
C ASP A 83 6.74 0.14 7.83
N ALA A 84 7.33 0.68 6.75
CA ALA A 84 7.64 -0.05 5.53
C ALA A 84 8.70 -1.14 5.71
N TYR A 85 9.57 -1.01 6.73
CA TYR A 85 10.58 -2.02 7.03
C TYR A 85 9.93 -3.30 7.58
N ASN A 86 9.07 -3.18 8.60
CA ASN A 86 8.30 -4.30 9.15
C ASN A 86 7.32 -4.87 8.13
N PHE A 87 6.73 -4.02 7.27
CA PHE A 87 5.91 -4.50 6.15
C PHE A 87 6.73 -5.37 5.19
N LEU A 88 7.93 -4.93 4.81
CA LEU A 88 8.82 -5.66 3.89
C LEU A 88 9.34 -6.97 4.51
N GLU A 89 9.67 -6.98 5.81
CA GLU A 89 10.12 -8.17 6.52
C GLU A 89 9.07 -9.28 6.52
N LYS A 90 7.80 -8.90 6.61
CA LYS A 90 6.65 -9.82 6.63
C LYS A 90 5.99 -9.98 5.27
N PHE A 91 6.60 -9.45 4.22
CA PHE A 91 6.05 -9.48 2.88
C PHE A 91 5.91 -10.94 2.43
N PRO A 92 4.70 -11.38 2.03
CA PRO A 92 4.47 -12.77 1.66
C PRO A 92 5.24 -13.13 0.40
N GLU A 93 5.49 -14.42 0.21
CA GLU A 93 6.01 -14.93 -1.06
C GLU A 93 4.88 -15.06 -2.09
N TRP A 94 5.20 -14.98 -3.39
CA TRP A 94 4.18 -14.99 -4.44
C TRP A 94 3.25 -16.21 -4.38
N SER A 95 3.81 -17.39 -4.09
CA SER A 95 3.01 -18.63 -3.95
C SER A 95 1.91 -18.51 -2.90
N GLU A 96 2.16 -17.77 -1.81
CA GLU A 96 1.18 -17.57 -0.74
C GLU A 96 0.05 -16.65 -1.16
N ILE A 97 0.31 -15.74 -2.10
CA ILE A 97 -0.70 -14.86 -2.70
C ILE A 97 -1.49 -15.57 -3.79
N ALA A 98 -0.83 -16.44 -4.56
CA ALA A 98 -1.43 -17.16 -5.68
C ALA A 98 -2.40 -18.27 -5.23
N ASP A 99 -2.20 -18.86 -4.06
CA ASP A 99 -3.04 -19.95 -3.54
C ASP A 99 -4.36 -19.46 -2.91
N ASP A 100 -4.39 -18.23 -2.38
CA ASP A 100 -5.55 -17.67 -1.66
C ASP A 100 -6.44 -16.80 -2.56
N ASN A 101 -7.55 -17.37 -3.07
CA ASN A 101 -8.62 -16.63 -3.79
C ASN A 101 -8.15 -15.74 -4.96
N TYR A 102 -7.00 -16.09 -5.56
CA TYR A 102 -6.36 -15.34 -6.63
C TYR A 102 -7.11 -15.37 -7.96
N GLU A 103 -8.04 -16.32 -8.16
CA GLU A 103 -8.80 -16.42 -9.42
C GLU A 103 -9.54 -15.12 -9.81
N ASP A 104 -10.00 -14.37 -8.81
CA ASP A 104 -10.70 -13.10 -9.00
C ASP A 104 -9.75 -11.95 -9.38
N TYR A 105 -8.44 -12.11 -9.19
CA TYR A 105 -7.44 -11.04 -9.31
C TYR A 105 -6.35 -11.30 -10.35
N LYS A 106 -6.27 -12.53 -10.89
CA LYS A 106 -5.19 -13.00 -11.77
C LYS A 106 -4.96 -12.16 -13.03
N ASP A 107 -6.00 -11.49 -13.53
CA ASP A 107 -5.93 -10.73 -14.77
C ASP A 107 -5.35 -9.32 -14.57
N PHE A 108 -5.18 -8.87 -13.32
CA PHE A 108 -4.77 -7.49 -13.01
C PHE A 108 -3.76 -7.36 -11.87
N TRP A 109 -3.40 -8.46 -11.22
CA TRP A 109 -2.30 -8.52 -10.25
C TRP A 109 -1.45 -9.75 -10.55
N THR A 110 -0.24 -9.55 -11.05
CA THR A 110 0.67 -10.62 -11.49
C THR A 110 1.85 -10.80 -10.54
N GLU A 111 2.65 -11.85 -10.76
CA GLU A 111 3.92 -12.03 -10.05
C GLU A 111 4.87 -10.85 -10.27
N GLU A 112 4.84 -10.25 -11.48
CA GLU A 112 5.59 -9.04 -11.78
C GLU A 112 5.11 -7.86 -10.92
N ASP A 113 3.79 -7.68 -10.77
CA ASP A 113 3.23 -6.64 -9.88
C ASP A 113 3.62 -6.87 -8.43
N HIS A 114 3.57 -8.11 -7.94
CA HIS A 114 4.03 -8.49 -6.61
C HIS A 114 5.50 -8.12 -6.39
N ASN A 115 6.37 -8.47 -7.33
CA ASN A 115 7.80 -8.20 -7.25
C ASN A 115 8.10 -6.69 -7.30
N LEU A 116 7.41 -5.94 -8.17
CA LEU A 116 7.54 -4.49 -8.23
C LEU A 116 7.00 -3.79 -6.96
N PHE A 117 5.98 -4.36 -6.31
CA PHE A 117 5.51 -3.86 -5.02
C PHE A 117 6.56 -4.09 -3.93
N LYS A 118 7.16 -5.29 -3.88
CA LYS A 118 8.30 -5.60 -2.99
C LYS A 118 9.48 -4.66 -3.23
N GLU A 119 9.81 -4.41 -4.50
CA GLU A 119 10.85 -3.46 -4.91
C GLU A 119 10.53 -2.03 -4.43
N THR A 120 9.26 -1.60 -4.53
CA THR A 120 8.84 -0.28 -4.04
C THR A 120 9.13 -0.13 -2.54
N LEU A 121 8.78 -1.14 -1.75
CA LEU A 121 9.05 -1.14 -0.31
C LEU A 121 10.55 -1.15 -0.02
N ALA A 122 11.31 -1.99 -0.71
CA ALA A 122 12.77 -2.06 -0.56
C ALA A 122 13.46 -0.73 -0.92
N TRP A 123 13.00 -0.07 -2.00
CA TRP A 123 13.51 1.24 -2.40
C TRP A 123 13.28 2.29 -1.32
N LEU A 124 12.06 2.34 -0.75
CA LEU A 124 11.70 3.27 0.32
C LEU A 124 12.52 3.05 1.58
N VAL A 125 12.67 1.80 2.01
CA VAL A 125 13.53 1.42 3.14
C VAL A 125 14.97 1.86 2.88
N GLY A 126 15.47 1.66 1.65
CA GLY A 126 16.80 2.08 1.23
C GLY A 126 17.02 3.60 1.21
N GLN A 127 15.95 4.41 1.12
CA GLN A 127 16.07 5.87 1.20
C GLN A 127 16.28 6.37 2.64
N LYS A 128 16.25 5.50 3.64
CA LYS A 128 16.33 5.87 5.08
C LYS A 128 15.28 6.90 5.51
N ILE A 129 14.13 6.92 4.83
CA ILE A 129 12.98 7.76 5.20
C ILE A 129 12.01 6.97 6.06
N ASN A 130 11.28 7.65 6.94
CA ASN A 130 10.25 7.03 7.76
C ASN A 130 8.96 6.81 6.95
N ALA A 131 8.96 5.78 6.11
CA ALA A 131 7.81 5.39 5.30
C ALA A 131 6.83 4.52 6.11
N ILE A 132 5.56 4.89 6.09
CA ILE A 132 4.46 4.20 6.77
C ILE A 132 3.52 3.61 5.72
N VAL A 133 3.24 2.32 5.83
CA VAL A 133 2.21 1.64 5.06
C VAL A 133 0.94 1.60 5.89
N SER A 134 -0.17 2.07 5.33
CA SER A 134 -1.48 2.11 6.00
C SER A 134 -2.55 1.49 5.12
N TRP A 135 -3.57 0.89 5.73
CA TRP A 135 -4.69 0.28 5.02
C TRP A 135 -6.05 0.54 5.66
N SER A 136 -7.12 0.40 4.88
CA SER A 136 -8.51 0.55 5.33
C SER A 136 -9.47 -0.29 4.50
N TYR A 137 -10.65 -0.60 5.05
CA TYR A 137 -11.69 -1.43 4.43
C TYR A 137 -12.86 -0.62 3.85
#